data_AF-A0A7Z9QIU9-F1
#
_entry.id   AF-A0A7Z9QIU9-F1
#
_cell.length_a   1.000
_cell.length_b   1.000
_cell.length_c   1.000
_cell.angle_alpha   90.00
_cell.angle_beta   90.00
_cell.angle_gamma   90.00
#
_symmetry.space_group_name_H-M   'P 1'
#
loop_
_entity.id
_entity.type
_entity.pdbx_description
1 polymer ?
#
loop_
_entity_poly.entity_id
_entity_poly.type
_entity_poly.pdbx_seq_one_letter_code
_entity_poly.pdbx_strand_id
1 'polypeptide(L)'
;MDKKDYIIRQLGRTKHKKYESYVVSRIFHLLDDLDIKFITQQYVSRPEGRALTDLYFPQIQLHVEVDEEHHKSNVEDDRIREADIVNATGHEVVGIDVSTSIEQINDDISNLVGIIRTKVDRLKGKNLWVPWDLDSEFDSITYIRRGYIDISDNVAFKRIKDACNCFGHDYKGYQKAGASHPDSEILLWFPKLFPNDDWINEITDDENTIYERNTDDEISDEHVSSVLTQKKGEKHKRIVFAKVKGTLGDVLYRFRGLYKLDVDESNPEVGLVWNRSETRVVTYLNLSSGAL
;
A
#
# COMPACT_ATOMS: atom_id res chain seq x y z
N MET A 1 -2.11 -18.36 -4.17
CA MET A 1 -1.83 -17.80 -5.49
C MET A 1 -0.33 -17.88 -5.68
N ASP A 2 0.10 -18.57 -6.73
CA ASP A 2 1.51 -18.65 -7.13
C ASP A 2 1.83 -17.53 -8.14
N LYS A 3 3.10 -17.40 -8.53
CA LYS A 3 3.58 -16.35 -9.45
C LYS A 3 2.91 -16.42 -10.83
N LYS A 4 2.66 -17.63 -11.33
CA LYS A 4 1.98 -17.85 -12.62
C LYS A 4 0.54 -17.35 -12.57
N ASP A 5 -0.23 -17.77 -11.57
CA ASP A 5 -1.62 -17.35 -11.38
C ASP A 5 -1.72 -15.84 -11.19
N TYR A 6 -0.79 -15.23 -10.43
CA TYR A 6 -0.70 -13.78 -10.31
C TYR A 6 -0.56 -13.09 -11.67
N ILE A 7 0.42 -13.50 -12.49
CA ILE A 7 0.70 -12.89 -13.79
C ILE A 7 -0.52 -13.00 -14.72
N ILE A 8 -1.10 -14.20 -14.82
CA ILE A 8 -2.26 -14.45 -15.69
C ILE A 8 -3.46 -13.62 -15.24
N ARG A 9 -3.70 -13.49 -13.93
CA ARG A 9 -4.81 -12.68 -13.40
C ARG A 9 -4.58 -11.18 -13.58
N GLN A 10 -3.35 -10.68 -13.44
CA GLN A 10 -3.03 -9.28 -13.71
C GLN A 10 -3.28 -8.91 -15.17
N LEU A 11 -2.78 -9.72 -16.12
CA LEU A 11 -3.03 -9.51 -17.56
C LEU A 11 -4.51 -9.71 -17.92
N GLY A 12 -5.21 -10.64 -17.26
CA GLY A 12 -6.63 -10.89 -17.50
C GLY A 12 -7.56 -9.72 -17.13
N ARG A 13 -7.10 -8.75 -16.35
CA ARG A 13 -7.89 -7.57 -15.95
C ARG A 13 -7.99 -6.50 -17.03
N THR A 14 -7.02 -6.44 -17.94
CA THR A 14 -6.96 -5.41 -18.99
C THR A 14 -7.90 -5.71 -20.17
N LYS A 15 -8.51 -6.89 -20.21
CA LYS A 15 -9.28 -7.43 -21.36
C LYS A 15 -10.46 -6.57 -21.84
N HIS A 16 -10.93 -5.65 -21.01
CA HIS A 16 -12.12 -4.84 -21.29
C HIS A 16 -11.81 -3.52 -22.01
N LYS A 17 -10.54 -3.09 -22.06
CA LYS A 17 -10.09 -1.95 -22.84
C LYS A 17 -9.14 -2.43 -23.94
N LYS A 18 -9.46 -2.07 -25.18
CA LYS A 18 -8.82 -2.67 -26.37
C LYS A 18 -7.33 -2.35 -26.43
N TYR A 19 -6.98 -1.07 -26.28
CA TYR A 19 -5.59 -0.64 -26.40
C TYR A 19 -4.83 -0.89 -25.09
N GLU A 20 -5.47 -0.71 -23.92
CA GLU A 20 -4.89 -1.11 -22.62
C GLU A 20 -4.34 -2.53 -22.67
N SER A 21 -5.15 -3.50 -23.13
CA SER A 21 -4.74 -4.89 -23.17
C SER A 21 -3.57 -5.14 -24.11
N TYR A 22 -3.51 -4.45 -25.26
CA TYR A 22 -2.41 -4.57 -26.20
C TYR A 22 -1.12 -4.00 -25.62
N VAL A 23 -1.16 -2.76 -25.14
CA VAL A 23 0.00 -2.03 -24.61
C VAL A 23 0.58 -2.78 -23.41
N VAL A 24 -0.25 -3.11 -22.42
CA VAL A 24 0.21 -3.78 -21.18
C VAL A 24 0.82 -5.16 -21.47
N SER A 25 0.14 -5.98 -22.29
CA SER A 25 0.66 -7.32 -22.61
C SER A 25 1.95 -7.25 -23.41
N ARG A 26 2.06 -6.31 -24.36
CA ARG A 26 3.27 -6.12 -25.16
C ARG A 26 4.45 -5.63 -24.32
N ILE A 27 4.24 -4.67 -23.41
CA ILE A 27 5.27 -4.25 -22.45
C ILE A 27 5.77 -5.45 -21.65
N PHE A 28 4.85 -6.22 -21.05
CA PHE A 28 5.21 -7.38 -20.24
C PHE A 28 6.03 -8.42 -21.02
N HIS A 29 5.59 -8.78 -22.23
CA HIS A 29 6.26 -9.80 -23.05
C HIS A 29 7.58 -9.33 -23.68
N LEU A 30 7.72 -8.03 -24.01
CA LEU A 30 8.98 -7.48 -24.52
C LEU A 30 10.00 -7.26 -23.41
N LEU A 31 9.54 -6.93 -22.20
CA LEU A 31 10.40 -6.81 -21.03
C LEU A 31 11.06 -8.14 -20.71
N ASP A 32 10.26 -9.22 -20.71
CA ASP A 32 10.67 -10.63 -20.52
C ASP A 32 11.57 -10.83 -19.27
N ASP A 33 11.21 -10.15 -18.20
CA ASP A 33 11.92 -10.20 -16.92
C ASP A 33 10.93 -10.39 -15.78
N LEU A 34 10.89 -11.61 -15.25
CA LEU A 34 9.99 -11.98 -14.15
C LEU A 34 10.47 -11.48 -12.79
N ASP A 35 11.66 -10.90 -12.68
CA ASP A 35 12.15 -10.26 -11.44
C ASP A 35 11.55 -8.87 -11.26
N ILE A 36 10.82 -8.36 -12.25
CA ILE A 36 10.14 -7.08 -12.22
C ILE A 36 8.65 -7.32 -11.92
N LYS A 37 8.20 -6.89 -10.74
CA LYS A 37 6.79 -6.90 -10.37
C LYS A 37 6.03 -5.88 -11.21
N PHE A 38 4.88 -6.29 -11.73
CA PHE A 38 3.91 -5.38 -12.32
C PHE A 38 2.54 -5.55 -11.68
N ILE A 39 1.76 -4.46 -11.66
CA ILE A 39 0.38 -4.42 -11.17
C ILE A 39 -0.43 -3.69 -12.24
N THR A 40 -1.52 -4.27 -12.72
CA THR A 40 -2.43 -3.58 -13.66
C THR A 40 -3.46 -2.77 -12.89
N GLN A 41 -4.05 -1.74 -13.51
CA GLN A 41 -5.21 -1.00 -12.97
C GLN A 41 -5.07 -0.69 -11.47
N GLN A 42 -4.02 0.07 -11.13
CA GLN A 42 -3.65 0.46 -9.78
C GLN A 42 -4.25 1.82 -9.44
N TYR A 43 -4.99 1.92 -8.32
CA TYR A 43 -5.47 3.20 -7.83
C TYR A 43 -4.31 3.99 -7.21
N VAL A 44 -4.26 5.28 -7.51
CA VAL A 44 -3.24 6.19 -7.00
C VAL A 44 -3.85 7.46 -6.43
N SER A 45 -3.19 8.02 -5.43
CA SER A 45 -3.43 9.37 -4.91
C SER A 45 -2.36 10.31 -5.45
N ARG A 46 -2.77 11.48 -5.96
CA ARG A 46 -1.94 12.56 -6.50
C ARG A 46 -2.45 13.90 -5.94
N PRO A 47 -1.66 14.99 -5.98
CA PRO A 47 -2.13 16.31 -5.55
C PRO A 47 -3.42 16.78 -6.24
N GLU A 48 -3.66 16.33 -7.48
CA GLU A 48 -4.84 16.66 -8.28
C GLU A 48 -6.05 15.76 -7.98
N GLY A 49 -5.88 14.75 -7.13
CA GLY A 49 -6.91 13.80 -6.73
C GLY A 49 -6.53 12.34 -7.02
N ARG A 50 -7.54 11.47 -7.03
CA ARG A 50 -7.37 10.03 -7.23
C ARG A 50 -7.49 9.65 -8.70
N ALA A 51 -6.65 8.72 -9.14
CA ALA A 51 -6.65 8.20 -10.51
C ALA A 51 -6.45 6.68 -10.53
N LEU A 52 -6.67 6.06 -11.69
CA LEU A 52 -6.41 4.66 -11.97
C LEU A 52 -5.37 4.56 -13.08
N THR A 53 -4.18 4.03 -12.79
CA THR A 53 -3.12 3.84 -13.79
C THR A 53 -3.21 2.44 -14.38
N ASP A 54 -3.01 2.28 -15.69
CA ASP A 54 -3.19 1.00 -16.39
C ASP A 54 -2.12 -0.03 -16.01
N LEU A 55 -0.88 0.41 -15.77
CA LEU A 55 0.23 -0.45 -15.34
C LEU A 55 1.13 0.27 -14.33
N TYR A 56 1.61 -0.46 -13.34
CA TYR A 56 2.48 0.05 -12.29
C TYR A 56 3.62 -0.92 -11.99
N PHE A 57 4.85 -0.39 -11.88
CA PHE A 57 6.07 -1.12 -11.52
C PHE A 57 6.60 -0.63 -10.15
N PRO A 58 6.26 -1.30 -9.04
CA PRO A 58 6.57 -0.81 -7.69
C PRO A 58 8.06 -0.59 -7.41
N GLN A 59 8.92 -1.51 -7.85
CA GLN A 59 10.37 -1.46 -7.57
C GLN A 59 11.07 -0.23 -8.17
N ILE A 60 10.46 0.40 -9.19
CA ILE A 60 11.00 1.58 -9.87
C ILE A 60 10.07 2.79 -9.82
N GLN A 61 8.96 2.71 -9.07
CA GLN A 61 7.98 3.79 -8.89
C GLN A 61 7.52 4.41 -10.24
N LEU A 62 7.20 3.55 -11.20
CA LEU A 62 6.82 3.94 -12.56
C LEU A 62 5.39 3.49 -12.86
N HIS A 63 4.56 4.44 -13.29
CA HIS A 63 3.21 4.22 -13.79
C HIS A 63 3.18 4.40 -15.31
N VAL A 64 2.32 3.63 -15.97
CA VAL A 64 2.01 3.77 -17.39
C VAL A 64 0.51 4.01 -17.53
N GLU A 65 0.17 5.00 -18.34
CA GLU A 65 -1.20 5.36 -18.70
C GLU A 65 -1.38 5.17 -20.21
N VAL A 66 -2.50 4.56 -20.61
CA VAL A 66 -2.85 4.34 -22.01
C VAL A 66 -3.89 5.39 -22.40
N ASP A 67 -3.48 6.33 -23.23
CA ASP A 67 -4.28 7.52 -23.57
C ASP A 67 -5.30 7.18 -24.66
N GLU A 68 -6.40 6.53 -24.26
CA GLU A 68 -7.55 6.28 -25.13
C GLU A 68 -8.41 7.56 -25.23
N GLU A 69 -8.55 8.16 -26.42
CA GLU A 69 -9.47 9.28 -26.65
C GLU A 69 -10.89 8.88 -26.16
N HIS A 70 -11.40 9.59 -25.16
CA HIS A 70 -12.78 9.49 -24.63
C HIS A 70 -13.12 8.40 -23.59
N HIS A 71 -12.32 8.25 -22.53
CA HIS A 71 -12.79 7.59 -21.32
C HIS A 71 -12.86 8.52 -20.10
N LYS A 72 -13.87 9.41 -20.08
CA LYS A 72 -14.44 9.90 -18.82
C LYS A 72 -15.23 8.77 -18.18
N SER A 73 -14.57 7.80 -17.55
CA SER A 73 -15.27 6.90 -16.64
C SER A 73 -15.47 7.64 -15.33
N ASN A 74 -16.73 7.92 -15.00
CA ASN A 74 -17.13 8.17 -13.62
C ASN A 74 -16.71 6.93 -12.83
N VAL A 75 -15.63 7.03 -12.07
CA VAL A 75 -15.23 5.94 -11.18
C VAL A 75 -16.27 5.87 -10.07
N GLU A 76 -16.82 4.67 -9.86
CA GLU A 76 -17.73 4.40 -8.74
C GLU A 76 -16.96 4.64 -7.42
N ASP A 77 -17.25 5.76 -6.75
CA ASP A 77 -16.62 6.18 -5.48
C ASP A 77 -16.58 5.06 -4.44
N ASP A 78 -17.58 4.18 -4.42
CA ASP A 78 -17.65 3.05 -3.49
C ASP A 78 -16.54 2.02 -3.68
N ARG A 79 -16.07 1.79 -4.93
CA ARG A 79 -14.98 0.82 -5.20
C ARG A 79 -13.62 1.33 -4.78
N ILE A 80 -13.42 2.66 -4.77
CA ILE A 80 -12.16 3.30 -4.37
C ILE A 80 -11.95 3.19 -2.85
N ARG A 81 -13.03 3.22 -2.05
CA ARG A 81 -12.92 3.29 -0.57
C ARG A 81 -12.12 2.15 0.04
N GLU A 82 -12.38 0.92 -0.39
CA GLU A 82 -11.63 -0.24 0.10
C GLU A 82 -10.35 -0.50 -0.68
N ALA A 83 -10.13 0.21 -1.79
CA ALA A 83 -9.05 -0.09 -2.71
C ALA A 83 -7.70 0.15 -2.06
N ASP A 84 -6.74 -0.64 -2.51
CA ASP A 84 -5.35 -0.36 -2.26
C ASP A 84 -4.90 0.87 -3.08
N ILE A 85 -4.88 2.05 -2.44
CA ILE A 85 -4.44 3.31 -3.04
C ILE A 85 -2.95 3.52 -2.74
N VAL A 86 -2.17 3.75 -3.78
CA VAL A 86 -0.75 4.09 -3.70
C VAL A 86 -0.59 5.61 -3.78
N ASN A 87 0.02 6.25 -2.79
CA ASN A 87 0.46 7.63 -2.94
C ASN A 87 1.54 7.70 -4.03
N ALA A 88 1.23 8.36 -5.14
CA ALA A 88 2.10 8.47 -6.31
C ALA A 88 2.86 9.80 -6.36
N THR A 89 2.91 10.54 -5.24
CA THR A 89 3.69 11.78 -5.16
C THR A 89 5.15 11.48 -5.41
N GLY A 90 5.71 12.07 -6.47
CA GLY A 90 7.11 11.85 -6.88
C GLY A 90 7.35 10.58 -7.71
N HIS A 91 6.30 9.80 -8.01
CA HIS A 91 6.40 8.69 -8.97
C HIS A 91 6.46 9.22 -10.40
N GLU A 92 7.09 8.47 -11.30
CA GLU A 92 7.11 8.77 -12.72
C GLU A 92 5.85 8.22 -13.40
N VAL A 93 5.26 8.99 -14.31
CA VAL A 93 4.09 8.59 -15.11
C VAL A 93 4.45 8.75 -16.58
N VAL A 94 4.26 7.71 -17.38
CA VAL A 94 4.50 7.71 -18.83
C VAL A 94 3.20 7.38 -19.56
N GLY A 95 2.75 8.28 -20.44
CA GLY A 95 1.60 8.05 -21.32
C GLY A 95 2.01 7.34 -22.61
N ILE A 96 1.12 6.50 -23.13
CA ILE A 96 1.22 5.90 -24.48
C ILE A 96 0.02 6.37 -25.29
N ASP A 97 0.27 7.22 -26.29
CA ASP A 97 -0.76 7.75 -27.19
C ASP A 97 -1.17 6.69 -28.23
N VAL A 98 -2.37 6.15 -28.07
CA VAL A 98 -2.92 5.10 -28.93
C VAL A 98 -3.81 5.64 -30.06
N SER A 99 -3.84 6.96 -30.26
CA SER A 99 -4.45 7.59 -31.46
C SER A 99 -3.55 7.47 -32.70
N THR A 100 -2.27 7.14 -32.50
CA THR A 100 -1.24 7.02 -33.54
C THR A 100 -1.28 5.67 -34.28
N SER A 101 -0.40 5.48 -35.27
CA SER A 101 -0.31 4.21 -36.00
C SER A 101 0.25 3.09 -35.10
N ILE A 102 -0.06 1.84 -35.44
CA ILE A 102 0.42 0.68 -34.66
C ILE A 102 1.96 0.60 -34.62
N GLU A 103 2.64 1.07 -35.67
CA GLU A 103 4.10 1.19 -35.71
C GLU A 103 4.61 2.19 -34.66
N GLN A 104 4.00 3.38 -34.58
CA GLN A 104 4.37 4.38 -33.58
C GLN A 104 4.10 3.89 -32.15
N ILE A 105 2.94 3.28 -31.92
CA ILE A 105 2.61 2.66 -30.61
C ILE A 105 3.67 1.60 -30.24
N ASN A 106 4.11 0.79 -31.20
CA ASN A 106 5.13 -0.22 -30.96
C ASN A 106 6.51 0.37 -30.64
N ASP A 107 6.87 1.48 -31.28
CA ASP A 107 8.11 2.20 -31.02
C ASP A 107 8.09 2.85 -29.62
N ASP A 108 6.97 3.47 -29.23
CA ASP A 108 6.78 4.08 -27.91
C ASP A 108 6.85 3.02 -26.80
N ILE A 109 6.21 1.87 -27.00
CA ILE A 109 6.32 0.70 -26.10
C ILE A 109 7.78 0.23 -26.00
N SER A 110 8.49 0.15 -27.13
CA SER A 110 9.89 -0.30 -27.14
C SER A 110 10.81 0.67 -26.41
N ASN A 111 10.59 1.98 -26.57
CA ASN A 111 11.28 3.03 -25.84
C ASN A 111 11.02 2.93 -24.33
N LEU A 112 9.76 2.73 -23.93
CA LEU A 112 9.39 2.53 -22.53
C LEU A 112 10.05 1.28 -21.92
N VAL A 113 10.10 0.16 -22.64
CA VAL A 113 10.84 -1.04 -22.19
C VAL A 113 12.32 -0.72 -21.97
N GLY A 114 12.92 0.09 -22.85
CA GLY A 114 14.29 0.61 -22.68
C GLY A 114 14.46 1.46 -21.41
N ILE A 115 13.49 2.34 -21.11
CA ILE A 115 13.46 3.15 -19.88
C ILE A 115 13.38 2.25 -18.64
N ILE A 116 12.49 1.25 -18.64
CA ILE A 116 12.32 0.29 -17.54
C ILE A 116 13.64 -0.43 -17.27
N ARG A 117 14.27 -1.01 -18.32
CA ARG A 117 15.56 -1.69 -18.20
C ARG A 117 16.65 -0.78 -17.63
N THR A 118 16.75 0.45 -18.14
CA THR A 118 17.73 1.43 -17.66
C THR A 118 17.52 1.76 -16.17
N LYS A 119 16.28 1.91 -15.72
CA LYS A 119 15.97 2.14 -14.30
C LYS A 119 16.37 0.96 -13.43
N VAL A 120 16.07 -0.26 -13.86
CA VAL A 120 16.47 -1.51 -13.18
C VAL A 120 17.98 -1.62 -13.10
N ASP A 121 18.69 -1.40 -14.20
CA ASP A 121 20.15 -1.46 -14.25
C ASP A 121 20.80 -0.41 -13.36
N ARG A 122 20.22 0.80 -13.27
CA ARG A 122 20.67 1.84 -12.34
C ARG A 122 20.53 1.40 -10.89
N LEU A 123 19.46 0.70 -10.52
CA LEU A 123 19.27 0.16 -9.17
C LEU A 123 20.24 -0.99 -8.89
N LYS A 124 20.44 -1.90 -9.86
CA LYS A 124 21.42 -2.99 -9.79
C LYS A 124 22.84 -2.42 -9.58
N GLY A 125 23.24 -1.42 -10.34
CA GLY A 125 24.55 -0.75 -10.22
C GLY A 125 24.78 -0.05 -8.88
N LYS A 126 23.70 0.30 -8.16
CA LYS A 126 23.75 0.86 -6.80
C LYS A 126 23.59 -0.19 -5.69
N ASN A 127 23.45 -1.47 -6.04
CA ASN A 127 23.11 -2.55 -5.12
C ASN A 127 21.82 -2.29 -4.31
N LEU A 128 20.86 -1.59 -4.93
CA LEU A 128 19.54 -1.28 -4.37
C LEU A 128 18.42 -2.11 -5.01
N TRP A 129 18.75 -2.96 -5.99
CA TRP A 129 17.78 -3.82 -6.65
C TRP A 129 17.45 -5.04 -5.80
N VAL A 130 16.15 -5.23 -5.54
CA VAL A 130 15.62 -6.45 -4.93
C VAL A 130 14.71 -7.13 -5.95
N PRO A 131 15.07 -8.30 -6.50
CA PRO A 131 14.22 -9.07 -7.40
C PRO A 131 12.85 -9.38 -6.79
N TRP A 132 11.81 -9.41 -7.62
CA TRP A 132 10.47 -9.71 -7.17
C TRP A 132 10.29 -11.20 -6.86
N ASP A 133 9.97 -11.45 -5.60
CA ASP A 133 9.57 -12.75 -5.07
C ASP A 133 8.23 -12.64 -4.36
N LEU A 134 7.22 -13.34 -4.91
CA LEU A 134 5.84 -13.34 -4.42
C LEU A 134 5.72 -13.99 -3.03
N ASP A 135 6.56 -14.97 -2.70
CA ASP A 135 6.47 -15.64 -1.40
C ASP A 135 7.15 -14.78 -0.33
N SER A 136 8.32 -14.23 -0.65
CA SER A 136 9.08 -13.38 0.28
C SER A 136 8.41 -12.03 0.57
N GLU A 137 7.64 -11.44 -0.36
CA GLU A 137 7.03 -10.11 -0.16
C GLU A 137 5.95 -10.06 0.94
N PHE A 138 5.38 -11.20 1.32
CA PHE A 138 4.38 -11.27 2.40
C PHE A 138 4.92 -11.96 3.65
N ASP A 139 6.19 -12.38 3.66
CA ASP A 139 6.80 -13.07 4.78
C ASP A 139 7.45 -12.08 5.75
N SER A 140 7.03 -12.15 7.00
CA SER A 140 7.65 -11.43 8.12
C SER A 140 9.16 -11.63 8.22
N ILE A 141 9.68 -12.83 7.93
CA ILE A 141 11.12 -13.14 8.05
C ILE A 141 11.95 -12.30 7.08
N THR A 142 11.44 -12.03 5.89
CA THR A 142 12.07 -11.13 4.91
C THR A 142 12.39 -9.78 5.54
N TYR A 143 11.41 -9.22 6.23
CA TYR A 143 11.50 -7.89 6.80
C TYR A 143 12.30 -7.86 8.11
N ILE A 144 12.15 -8.89 8.95
CA ILE A 144 12.97 -9.06 10.16
C ILE A 144 14.46 -9.14 9.81
N ARG A 145 14.84 -9.91 8.79
CA ARG A 145 16.25 -10.02 8.33
C ARG A 145 16.78 -8.70 7.78
N ARG A 146 15.92 -7.94 7.10
CA ARG A 146 16.24 -6.59 6.63
C ARG A 146 16.39 -5.59 7.78
N GLY A 147 15.70 -5.83 8.90
CA GLY A 147 15.76 -5.03 10.12
C GLY A 147 14.81 -3.83 10.15
N TYR A 148 14.05 -3.58 9.08
CA TYR A 148 13.06 -2.51 9.05
C TYR A 148 11.96 -2.76 8.00
N ILE A 149 10.88 -1.99 8.12
CA ILE A 149 9.91 -1.74 7.05
C ILE A 149 9.79 -0.24 6.79
N ASP A 150 9.61 0.13 5.53
CA ASP A 150 9.46 1.50 5.05
C ASP A 150 8.26 1.58 4.11
N ILE A 151 7.54 2.70 4.10
CA ILE A 151 6.45 2.94 3.13
C ILE A 151 6.98 2.90 1.69
N SER A 152 8.24 3.32 1.46
CA SER A 152 8.85 3.33 0.12
C SER A 152 8.99 1.93 -0.48
N ASP A 153 9.01 0.89 0.36
CA ASP A 153 9.14 -0.50 -0.04
C ASP A 153 7.79 -1.16 -0.35
N ASN A 154 6.69 -0.39 -0.26
CA ASN A 154 5.33 -0.84 -0.56
C ASN A 154 4.91 -2.10 0.23
N VAL A 155 5.36 -2.21 1.49
CA VAL A 155 5.16 -3.39 2.35
C VAL A 155 3.67 -3.62 2.64
N ALA A 156 3.22 -4.86 2.44
CA ALA A 156 1.90 -5.31 2.83
C ALA A 156 1.92 -6.78 3.26
N PHE A 157 0.96 -7.17 4.09
CA PHE A 157 0.82 -8.55 4.57
C PHE A 157 -0.55 -9.11 4.23
N LYS A 158 -0.65 -10.42 3.97
CA LYS A 158 -1.94 -11.09 3.75
C LYS A 158 -2.73 -11.29 5.04
N ARG A 159 -2.05 -11.31 6.19
CA ARG A 159 -2.66 -11.58 7.49
C ARG A 159 -2.05 -10.68 8.57
N ILE A 160 -2.88 -10.27 9.52
CA ILE A 160 -2.48 -9.46 10.69
C ILE A 160 -1.33 -10.13 11.45
N LYS A 161 -1.37 -11.45 11.62
CA LYS A 161 -0.31 -12.19 12.32
C LYS A 161 1.09 -11.94 11.75
N ASP A 162 1.20 -11.80 10.42
CA ASP A 162 2.50 -11.69 9.76
C ASP A 162 3.09 -10.29 10.00
N ALA A 163 2.25 -9.26 9.98
CA ALA A 163 2.63 -7.92 10.41
C ALA A 163 3.04 -7.90 11.89
N CYS A 164 2.26 -8.52 12.79
CA CYS A 164 2.62 -8.61 14.21
C CYS A 164 3.96 -9.33 14.42
N ASN A 165 4.21 -10.42 13.71
CA ASN A 165 5.42 -11.21 13.86
C ASN A 165 6.69 -10.42 13.46
N CYS A 166 6.57 -9.36 12.66
CA CYS A 166 7.68 -8.44 12.38
C CYS A 166 8.16 -7.66 13.63
N PHE A 167 7.35 -7.62 14.68
CA PHE A 167 7.59 -6.83 15.91
C PHE A 167 7.64 -7.71 17.15
N GLY A 168 8.29 -8.87 17.04
CA GLY A 168 8.58 -9.73 18.19
C GLY A 168 7.45 -10.65 18.64
N HIS A 169 6.39 -10.84 17.85
CA HIS A 169 5.37 -11.87 18.12
C HIS A 169 5.71 -13.21 17.45
N ASP A 170 5.14 -14.31 17.95
CA ASP A 170 5.12 -15.62 17.28
C ASP A 170 3.66 -16.13 17.12
N TYR A 171 2.79 -15.28 16.60
CA TYR A 171 1.40 -15.62 16.41
C TYR A 171 1.23 -16.64 15.26
N LYS A 172 0.55 -17.75 15.57
CA LYS A 172 0.06 -18.71 14.55
C LYS A 172 -1.24 -18.23 13.90
N GLY A 173 -1.99 -17.38 14.58
CA GLY A 173 -3.20 -16.69 14.11
C GLY A 173 -3.52 -15.46 14.95
N TYR A 174 -4.06 -14.42 14.32
CA TYR A 174 -4.47 -13.18 15.01
C TYR A 174 -5.52 -12.45 14.14
N GLN A 175 -6.60 -11.98 14.77
CA GLN A 175 -7.74 -11.36 14.06
C GLN A 175 -8.22 -10.05 14.71
N LYS A 176 -7.66 -9.64 15.85
CA LYS A 176 -8.03 -8.37 16.49
C LYS A 176 -7.44 -7.19 15.72
N ALA A 177 -8.14 -6.05 15.74
CA ALA A 177 -7.74 -4.83 15.05
C ALA A 177 -6.58 -4.06 15.73
N GLY A 178 -6.18 -4.48 16.93
CA GLY A 178 -5.02 -3.93 17.64
C GLY A 178 -4.23 -5.03 18.31
N ALA A 179 -2.90 -4.93 18.27
CA ALA A 179 -1.97 -5.82 18.98
C ALA A 179 -0.95 -5.00 19.76
N SER A 180 -0.47 -5.54 20.88
CA SER A 180 0.58 -4.90 21.66
C SER A 180 1.89 -4.86 20.88
N HIS A 181 2.72 -3.85 21.15
CA HIS A 181 4.12 -3.83 20.78
C HIS A 181 4.97 -3.98 22.06
N PRO A 182 6.19 -4.55 21.96
CA PRO A 182 7.15 -4.62 23.08
C PRO A 182 7.47 -3.26 23.73
N ASP A 183 7.51 -2.19 22.93
CA ASP A 183 7.42 -0.82 23.45
C ASP A 183 5.99 -0.56 23.97
N SER A 184 5.87 -0.26 25.26
CA SER A 184 4.59 -0.02 25.93
C SER A 184 3.83 1.16 25.31
N GLU A 185 4.52 2.12 24.71
CA GLU A 185 3.92 3.32 24.12
C GLU A 185 3.36 3.10 22.71
N ILE A 186 3.62 1.93 22.10
CA ILE A 186 3.26 1.64 20.71
C ILE A 186 2.15 0.57 20.63
N LEU A 187 1.13 0.86 19.83
CA LEU A 187 0.12 -0.10 19.40
C LEU A 187 0.38 -0.50 17.94
N LEU A 188 0.29 -1.78 17.61
CA LEU A 188 0.13 -2.21 16.23
C LEU A 188 -1.35 -2.11 15.87
N TRP A 189 -1.69 -1.26 14.92
CA TRP A 189 -3.08 -0.94 14.58
C TRP A 189 -3.43 -1.41 13.16
N PHE A 190 -4.56 -2.09 13.02
CA PHE A 190 -5.04 -2.69 11.76
C PHE A 190 -6.40 -2.10 11.34
N PRO A 191 -6.50 -0.79 11.09
CA PRO A 191 -7.77 -0.12 10.83
C PRO A 191 -8.29 -0.40 9.42
N LYS A 192 -9.61 -0.27 9.27
CA LYS A 192 -10.20 0.16 7.99
C LYS A 192 -10.10 1.69 7.98
N LEU A 193 -9.46 2.28 6.97
CA LEU A 193 -9.32 3.74 6.83
C LEU A 193 -10.40 4.31 5.90
N PHE A 194 -11.62 3.81 6.11
CA PHE A 194 -12.82 4.26 5.46
C PHE A 194 -14.00 4.03 6.43
N PRO A 195 -15.09 4.81 6.29
CA PRO A 195 -16.26 4.65 7.14
C PRO A 195 -16.82 3.23 7.10
N ASN A 196 -17.17 2.71 8.28
CA ASN A 196 -17.89 1.46 8.47
C ASN A 196 -18.98 1.66 9.54
N ASP A 197 -19.74 0.60 9.84
CA ASP A 197 -20.93 0.68 10.70
C ASP A 197 -20.68 1.37 12.05
N ASP A 198 -19.52 1.10 12.68
CA ASP A 198 -19.20 1.59 14.01
C ASP A 198 -18.19 2.76 14.01
N TRP A 199 -17.36 2.88 12.96
CA TRP A 199 -16.24 3.84 12.93
C TRP A 199 -16.14 4.61 11.63
N ILE A 200 -15.98 5.93 11.75
CA ILE A 200 -15.67 6.86 10.68
C ILE A 200 -14.16 7.14 10.75
N ASN A 201 -13.39 6.24 10.14
CA ASN A 201 -11.95 6.44 9.99
C ASN A 201 -11.65 6.99 8.60
N GLU A 202 -10.71 7.92 8.53
CA GLU A 202 -10.26 8.53 7.28
C GLU A 202 -8.75 8.76 7.32
N ILE A 203 -8.11 8.70 6.15
CA ILE A 203 -6.73 9.09 5.97
C ILE A 203 -6.67 10.14 4.87
N THR A 204 -5.89 11.20 5.09
CA THR A 204 -5.65 12.24 4.08
C THR A 204 -4.95 11.68 2.84
N ASP A 205 -5.14 12.31 1.68
CA ASP A 205 -4.58 11.84 0.41
C ASP A 205 -3.04 11.84 0.37
N ASP A 206 -2.38 12.68 1.17
CA ASP A 206 -0.93 12.69 1.40
C ASP A 206 -0.46 11.60 2.40
N GLU A 207 -1.41 10.88 2.98
CA GLU A 207 -1.23 9.86 4.01
C GLU A 207 -0.56 10.38 5.29
N ASN A 208 -0.61 11.69 5.58
CA ASN A 208 0.03 12.25 6.77
C ASN A 208 -0.86 12.26 8.00
N THR A 209 -2.18 12.33 7.85
CA THR A 209 -3.10 12.43 8.99
C THR A 209 -4.20 11.38 8.89
N ILE A 210 -4.45 10.70 10.01
CA ILE A 210 -5.57 9.77 10.18
C ILE A 210 -6.54 10.36 11.21
N TYR A 211 -7.81 10.36 10.86
CA TYR A 211 -8.92 10.69 11.77
C TYR A 211 -9.61 9.39 12.20
N GLU A 212 -9.90 9.28 13.49
CA GLU A 212 -10.60 8.14 14.10
C GLU A 212 -11.76 8.66 14.94
N ARG A 213 -12.99 8.38 14.51
CA ARG A 213 -14.21 8.78 15.24
C ARG A 213 -15.22 7.63 15.23
N ASN A 214 -15.96 7.47 16.31
CA ASN A 214 -17.09 6.53 16.33
C ASN A 214 -18.31 7.16 15.61
N THR A 215 -19.19 6.33 15.02
CA THR A 215 -20.43 6.82 14.42
C THR A 215 -21.44 7.31 15.46
N ASP A 216 -21.35 6.81 16.70
CA ASP A 216 -22.11 7.25 17.86
C ASP A 216 -21.32 8.31 18.65
N ASP A 217 -21.94 9.48 18.85
CA ASP A 217 -21.31 10.63 19.49
C ASP A 217 -20.97 10.36 20.97
N GLU A 218 -21.81 9.63 21.73
CA GLU A 218 -21.53 9.32 23.13
C GLU A 218 -20.32 8.37 23.25
N ILE A 219 -20.27 7.35 22.38
CA ILE A 219 -19.14 6.42 22.33
C ILE A 219 -17.86 7.16 21.86
N SER A 220 -18.00 8.06 20.89
CA SER A 220 -16.89 8.90 20.41
C SER A 220 -16.32 9.75 21.56
N ASP A 221 -17.18 10.44 22.30
CA ASP A 221 -16.80 11.33 23.40
C ASP A 221 -16.10 10.55 24.53
N GLU A 222 -16.65 9.41 24.91
CA GLU A 222 -16.03 8.51 25.89
C GLU A 222 -14.67 8.00 25.40
N HIS A 223 -14.58 7.59 24.12
CA HIS A 223 -13.35 7.08 23.53
C HIS A 223 -12.26 8.16 23.51
N VAL A 224 -12.55 9.33 22.94
CA VAL A 224 -11.63 10.47 22.87
C VAL A 224 -11.17 10.86 24.27
N SER A 225 -12.11 11.04 25.21
CA SER A 225 -11.79 11.38 26.59
C SER A 225 -10.90 10.33 27.25
N SER A 226 -11.13 9.04 27.00
CA SER A 226 -10.33 7.96 27.59
C SER A 226 -8.88 7.95 27.09
N VAL A 227 -8.66 8.28 25.82
CA VAL A 227 -7.33 8.33 25.19
C VAL A 227 -6.57 9.59 25.60
N LEU A 228 -7.24 10.75 25.64
CA LEU A 228 -6.61 12.02 26.02
C LEU A 228 -6.26 12.08 27.52
N THR A 229 -7.14 11.55 28.38
CA THR A 229 -6.90 11.59 29.84
C THR A 229 -5.97 10.49 30.36
N GLN A 230 -5.44 9.64 29.46
CA GLN A 230 -4.55 8.50 29.77
C GLN A 230 -5.07 7.54 30.86
N LYS A 231 -6.39 7.56 31.17
CA LYS A 231 -6.98 6.81 32.28
C LYS A 231 -6.82 5.28 32.16
N LYS A 232 -6.37 4.77 31.01
CA LYS A 232 -6.27 3.34 30.68
C LYS A 232 -4.90 2.87 30.14
N GLY A 233 -3.81 3.61 30.33
CA GLY A 233 -2.51 3.23 29.74
C GLY A 233 -2.57 3.24 28.21
N GLU A 234 -3.32 4.19 27.67
CA GLU A 234 -3.57 4.36 26.24
C GLU A 234 -2.30 4.81 25.52
N LYS A 235 -2.06 4.19 24.36
CA LYS A 235 -0.80 4.30 23.63
C LYS A 235 -0.88 5.46 22.64
N HIS A 236 -0.02 6.46 22.82
CA HIS A 236 0.00 7.66 21.98
C HIS A 236 0.78 7.48 20.67
N LYS A 237 1.27 6.27 20.39
CA LYS A 237 1.89 5.91 19.11
C LYS A 237 1.25 4.67 18.49
N ARG A 238 1.06 4.69 17.17
CA ARG A 238 0.48 3.58 16.41
C ARG A 238 1.31 3.26 15.18
N ILE A 239 1.78 2.02 15.05
CA ILE A 239 2.29 1.48 13.78
C ILE A 239 1.08 0.99 13.00
N VAL A 240 0.81 1.62 11.86
CA VAL A 240 -0.45 1.44 11.14
C VAL A 240 -0.30 0.49 9.96
N PHE A 241 -1.16 -0.52 9.92
CA PHE A 241 -1.33 -1.47 8.82
C PHE A 241 -2.76 -1.43 8.32
N ALA A 242 -3.05 -0.53 7.38
CA ALA A 242 -4.38 -0.33 6.85
C ALA A 242 -4.89 -1.56 6.10
N LYS A 243 -6.11 -2.00 6.41
CA LYS A 243 -6.79 -3.03 5.64
C LYS A 243 -7.22 -2.45 4.29
N VAL A 244 -6.71 -3.02 3.21
CA VAL A 244 -7.01 -2.64 1.83
C VAL A 244 -7.35 -3.86 0.98
N LYS A 245 -8.01 -3.60 -0.15
CA LYS A 245 -8.32 -4.59 -1.18
C LYS A 245 -7.37 -4.41 -2.35
N GLY A 246 -6.48 -5.38 -2.52
CA GLY A 246 -5.54 -5.45 -3.62
C GLY A 246 -6.26 -5.53 -4.97
N THR A 247 -5.49 -5.30 -6.03
CA THR A 247 -6.03 -5.23 -7.40
C THR A 247 -6.63 -6.56 -7.90
N LEU A 248 -6.26 -7.69 -7.30
CA LEU A 248 -6.84 -9.01 -7.57
C LEU A 248 -7.97 -9.39 -6.61
N GLY A 249 -8.43 -8.44 -5.79
CA GLY A 249 -9.52 -8.62 -4.82
C GLY A 249 -9.11 -9.25 -3.49
N ASP A 250 -7.81 -9.51 -3.30
CA ASP A 250 -7.23 -10.02 -2.07
C ASP A 250 -7.21 -8.96 -0.97
N VAL A 251 -7.40 -9.40 0.28
CA VAL A 251 -7.28 -8.51 1.45
C VAL A 251 -5.82 -8.43 1.84
N LEU A 252 -5.32 -7.21 1.95
CA LEU A 252 -3.95 -6.90 2.37
C LEU A 252 -3.97 -5.94 3.58
N TYR A 253 -2.91 -5.98 4.37
CA TYR A 253 -2.64 -5.08 5.48
C TYR A 253 -1.39 -4.28 5.12
N ARG A 254 -1.59 -3.08 4.58
CA ARG A 254 -0.53 -2.23 4.02
C ARG A 254 0.05 -1.33 5.10
N PHE A 255 1.38 -1.33 5.22
CA PHE A 255 2.08 -0.45 6.14
C PHE A 255 1.92 1.02 5.72
N ARG A 256 1.53 1.89 6.66
CA ARG A 256 1.31 3.33 6.42
C ARG A 256 2.23 4.25 7.22
N GLY A 257 3.07 3.70 8.08
CA GLY A 257 3.99 4.46 8.95
C GLY A 257 3.69 4.33 10.44
N LEU A 258 4.45 5.08 11.23
CA LEU A 258 4.24 5.30 12.66
C LEU A 258 3.56 6.66 12.87
N TYR A 259 2.40 6.65 13.50
CA TYR A 259 1.61 7.84 13.79
C TYR A 259 1.66 8.16 15.28
N LYS A 260 1.58 9.45 15.60
CA LYS A 260 1.48 9.98 16.96
C LYS A 260 0.15 10.69 17.13
N LEU A 261 -0.44 10.54 18.30
CA LEU A 261 -1.65 11.26 18.67
C LEU A 261 -1.36 12.77 18.68
N ASP A 262 -2.20 13.54 18.02
CA ASP A 262 -2.25 15.00 18.14
C ASP A 262 -3.28 15.36 19.21
N VAL A 263 -2.79 15.62 20.42
CA VAL A 263 -3.63 15.90 21.59
C VAL A 263 -4.38 17.22 21.45
N ASP A 264 -3.79 18.19 20.75
CA ASP A 264 -4.34 19.54 20.64
C ASP A 264 -5.49 19.59 19.63
N GLU A 265 -5.37 18.84 18.53
CA GLU A 265 -6.43 18.75 17.51
C GLU A 265 -7.51 17.71 17.84
N SER A 266 -7.20 16.72 18.70
CA SER A 266 -8.15 15.68 19.08
C SER A 266 -9.24 16.19 20.03
N ASN A 267 -10.50 15.97 19.67
CA ASN A 267 -11.65 16.39 20.48
C ASN A 267 -12.93 15.61 20.11
N PRO A 268 -13.97 15.60 20.96
CA PRO A 268 -15.29 15.03 20.67
C PRO A 268 -15.85 15.23 19.25
N GLU A 269 -15.71 16.43 18.70
CA GLU A 269 -16.29 16.81 17.41
C GLU A 269 -15.48 16.24 16.23
N VAL A 270 -14.15 16.28 16.30
CA VAL A 270 -13.27 15.80 15.22
C VAL A 270 -12.95 14.31 15.35
N GLY A 271 -12.98 13.77 16.57
CA GLY A 271 -12.42 12.48 16.93
C GLY A 271 -10.95 12.56 17.33
N LEU A 272 -10.26 11.42 17.31
CA LEU A 272 -8.82 11.34 17.53
C LEU A 272 -8.06 11.62 16.23
N VAL A 273 -7.09 12.51 16.32
CA VAL A 273 -6.23 12.92 15.20
C VAL A 273 -4.86 12.30 15.37
N TRP A 274 -4.38 11.60 14.35
CA TRP A 274 -3.10 10.90 14.37
C TRP A 274 -2.22 11.43 13.23
N ASN A 275 -1.06 12.00 13.55
CA ASN A 275 -0.12 12.54 12.57
C ASN A 275 1.07 11.60 12.36
N ARG A 276 1.41 11.33 11.09
CA ARG A 276 2.53 10.47 10.72
C ARG A 276 3.84 11.11 11.15
N SER A 277 4.56 10.38 12.00
CA SER A 277 5.82 10.83 12.57
C SER A 277 7.04 10.15 11.94
N GLU A 278 6.89 8.90 11.48
CA GLU A 278 7.97 8.16 10.84
C GLU A 278 7.41 7.32 9.67
N THR A 279 8.16 7.27 8.57
CA THR A 279 7.84 6.43 7.40
C THR A 279 8.50 5.06 7.47
N ARG A 280 9.46 4.88 8.38
CA ARG A 280 10.24 3.67 8.58
C ARG A 280 10.19 3.26 10.05
N VAL A 281 10.02 1.97 10.30
CA VAL A 281 10.10 1.40 11.66
C VAL A 281 11.00 0.16 11.67
N VAL A 282 11.69 -0.05 12.80
CA VAL A 282 12.59 -1.20 13.00
C VAL A 282 11.77 -2.46 13.25
N THR A 283 12.18 -3.56 12.62
CA THR A 283 11.62 -4.90 12.84
C THR A 283 12.63 -5.78 13.57
N TYR A 284 12.15 -6.75 14.32
CA TYR A 284 13.02 -7.61 15.12
C TYR A 284 12.34 -8.93 15.45
N LEU A 285 13.17 -9.96 15.69
CA LEU A 285 12.71 -11.28 16.09
C LEU A 285 12.24 -11.26 17.55
N ASN A 286 11.34 -12.16 17.91
CA ASN A 286 11.01 -12.43 19.30
C ASN A 286 12.25 -12.96 20.04
N LEU A 287 12.78 -12.19 21.00
CA LEU A 287 13.88 -12.64 21.87
C LEU A 287 13.41 -13.52 23.04
N SER A 288 12.10 -13.78 23.13
CA SER A 288 11.48 -14.60 24.19
C SER A 288 11.46 -16.08 23.85
N SER A 289 12.62 -16.65 23.53
CA SER A 289 12.93 -18.05 23.82
C SER A 289 14.45 -18.16 23.87
N GLY A 290 14.98 -18.18 25.09
CA GLY A 290 16.39 -18.46 25.31
C GLY A 290 16.73 -19.83 24.74
N ALA A 291 17.62 -19.84 23.76
CA ALA A 291 18.55 -20.93 23.52
C ALA A 291 19.94 -20.28 23.45
N LEU A 292 20.55 -20.19 24.63
CA LEU A 292 22.00 -20.34 24.77
C LEU A 292 22.35 -21.81 24.49
#